data_AF-J0NGX1-F1
#
_entry.id   AF-J0NGX1-F1
#
_cell.length_a   1.000
_cell.length_b   1.000
_cell.length_c   1.000
_cell.angle_alpha   90.00
_cell.angle_beta   90.00
_cell.angle_gamma   90.00
#
_symmetry.space_group_name_H-M   'P 1'
#
loop_
_entity.id
_entity.type
_entity.pdbx_description
1 polymer ?
#
loop_
_entity_poly.entity_id
_entity_poly.type
_entity_poly.pdbx_seq_one_letter_code
_entity_poly.pdbx_strand_id
1 'polypeptide(L)'
;MTRGADDPASRLDAAAWYRSLDAELRSRGLSPHEAERATADTRAEAEAAGLDPTTMFGPAVLYARELASALRDGVAPLHEPRDGAPGFHEPSGPSTPPDPRPVVLRLTDVGARRGRRPVLGGVSLTVRRGEVVAVVGANGAGKSTLLQVCAGLLRASSGTVERTARFGYAPQLDALAPLLTVDEHLRLFGAVSGAGGARSISTGHRLLSRLGWTPEGSRTAGALSGGTQQKLNVALAQLDSPDLLLLDEPYQGFDALAYEDLWALISAWRDSGAGVLLVTHLLRDIDLVDRVVELPAPERASKEAA
;
A
#
# COMPACT_ATOMS: atom_id res chain seq x y z
N MET A 1 -2.94 6.47 35.15
CA MET A 1 -4.40 6.44 35.06
C MET A 1 -4.87 7.70 34.35
N THR A 2 -5.18 7.58 33.08
CA THR A 2 -5.95 8.60 32.34
C THR A 2 -6.94 7.80 31.51
N ARG A 3 -8.15 7.62 32.08
CA ARG A 3 -9.30 7.13 31.34
C ARG A 3 -9.52 8.11 30.18
N GLY A 4 -9.36 7.64 28.96
CA GLY A 4 -9.79 8.40 27.77
C GLY A 4 -11.27 8.69 27.93
N ALA A 5 -11.63 9.96 27.91
CA ALA A 5 -13.01 10.39 27.94
C ALA A 5 -13.72 9.82 26.71
N ASP A 6 -14.86 9.16 26.93
CA ASP A 6 -15.82 8.78 25.91
C ASP A 6 -16.28 10.03 25.14
N ASP A 7 -15.72 10.25 23.96
CA ASP A 7 -16.18 11.31 23.07
C ASP A 7 -17.52 10.89 22.44
N PRO A 8 -18.62 11.65 22.64
CA PRO A 8 -19.91 11.34 22.02
C PRO A 8 -19.87 11.37 20.48
N ALA A 9 -18.92 12.08 19.85
CA ALA A 9 -18.77 12.09 18.39
C ALA A 9 -18.22 10.76 17.86
N SER A 10 -17.20 10.17 18.52
CA SER A 10 -16.65 8.86 18.13
C SER A 10 -17.67 7.73 18.30
N ARG A 11 -18.55 7.83 19.31
CA ARG A 11 -19.67 6.89 19.48
C ARG A 11 -20.73 6.97 18.37
N LEU A 12 -21.01 8.19 17.87
CA LEU A 12 -21.94 8.39 16.76
C LEU A 12 -21.37 7.83 15.44
N ASP A 13 -20.07 7.99 15.23
CA ASP A 13 -19.34 7.45 14.07
C ASP A 13 -19.25 5.92 14.11
N ALA A 14 -18.96 5.33 15.28
CA ALA A 14 -18.97 3.87 15.46
C ALA A 14 -20.38 3.28 15.27
N ALA A 15 -21.43 3.94 15.77
CA ALA A 15 -22.81 3.49 15.55
C ALA A 15 -23.20 3.54 14.06
N ALA A 16 -22.74 4.55 13.31
CA ALA A 16 -22.92 4.62 11.86
C ALA A 16 -22.17 3.51 11.14
N TRP A 17 -20.96 3.19 11.59
CA TRP A 17 -20.14 2.09 11.06
C TRP A 17 -20.86 0.75 11.17
N TYR A 18 -21.40 0.40 12.35
CA TYR A 18 -22.12 -0.87 12.53
C TYR A 18 -23.44 -0.95 11.74
N ARG A 19 -24.15 0.17 11.55
CA ARG A 19 -25.33 0.20 10.66
C ARG A 19 -24.94 -0.06 9.21
N SER A 20 -23.80 0.50 8.78
CA SER A 20 -23.25 0.26 7.44
C SER A 20 -22.84 -1.21 7.27
N LEU A 21 -22.18 -1.80 8.26
CA LEU A 21 -21.79 -3.21 8.25
C LEU A 21 -23.00 -4.14 8.06
N ASP A 22 -24.04 -4.00 8.88
CA ASP A 22 -25.25 -4.83 8.78
C ASP A 22 -25.93 -4.70 7.40
N ALA A 23 -26.06 -3.46 6.88
CA ALA A 23 -26.63 -3.23 5.56
C ALA A 23 -25.82 -3.90 4.44
N GLU A 24 -24.49 -3.85 4.52
CA GLU A 24 -23.58 -4.40 3.52
C GLU A 24 -23.47 -5.93 3.58
N LEU A 25 -23.64 -6.55 4.76
CA LEU A 25 -23.74 -8.00 4.90
C LEU A 25 -25.02 -8.52 4.24
N ARG A 26 -26.15 -7.83 4.46
CA ARG A 26 -27.45 -8.18 3.85
C ARG A 26 -27.43 -8.01 2.33
N SER A 27 -26.84 -6.92 1.83
CA SER A 27 -26.72 -6.69 0.38
C SER A 27 -25.90 -7.80 -0.31
N ARG A 28 -25.03 -8.48 0.45
CA ARG A 28 -24.21 -9.61 0.00
C ARG A 28 -24.87 -10.98 0.20
N GLY A 29 -26.14 -11.03 0.56
CA GLY A 29 -26.92 -12.27 0.57
C GLY A 29 -26.87 -13.06 1.88
N LEU A 30 -26.37 -12.48 2.97
CA LEU A 30 -26.55 -13.05 4.31
C LEU A 30 -27.99 -12.83 4.77
N SER A 31 -28.55 -13.80 5.49
CA SER A 31 -29.86 -13.63 6.09
C SER A 31 -29.82 -12.51 7.16
N PRO A 32 -30.96 -11.84 7.45
CA PRO A 32 -31.00 -10.77 8.46
C PRO A 32 -30.44 -11.20 9.82
N HIS A 33 -30.69 -12.45 10.24
CA HIS A 33 -30.21 -12.99 11.51
C HIS A 33 -28.70 -13.33 11.51
N GLU A 34 -28.11 -13.65 10.35
CA GLU A 34 -26.66 -13.83 10.23
C GLU A 34 -25.93 -12.49 10.23
N ALA A 35 -26.45 -11.50 9.49
CA ALA A 35 -25.91 -10.15 9.47
C ALA A 35 -25.95 -9.49 10.86
N GLU A 36 -27.06 -9.65 11.58
CA GLU A 36 -27.22 -9.10 12.93
C GLU A 36 -26.24 -9.73 13.93
N ARG A 37 -26.12 -11.07 13.93
CA ARG A 37 -25.15 -11.77 14.79
C ARG A 37 -23.71 -11.36 14.48
N ALA A 38 -23.34 -11.38 13.20
CA ALA A 38 -21.98 -11.05 12.78
C ALA A 38 -21.60 -9.59 13.12
N THR A 39 -22.58 -8.67 13.01
CA THR A 39 -22.40 -7.27 13.43
C THR A 39 -22.27 -7.13 14.95
N ALA A 40 -23.02 -7.91 15.73
CA ALA A 40 -22.95 -7.92 17.19
C ALA A 40 -21.61 -8.50 17.69
N ASP A 41 -21.14 -9.59 17.09
CA ASP A 41 -19.85 -10.21 17.41
C ASP A 41 -18.69 -9.24 17.12
N THR A 42 -18.72 -8.60 15.95
CA THR A 42 -17.74 -7.57 15.56
C THR A 42 -17.72 -6.40 16.55
N ARG A 43 -18.89 -5.97 17.04
CA ARG A 43 -18.98 -4.91 18.05
C ARG A 43 -18.36 -5.34 19.37
N ALA A 44 -18.67 -6.55 19.84
CA ALA A 44 -18.12 -7.07 21.08
C ALA A 44 -16.58 -7.18 21.01
N GLU A 45 -16.04 -7.54 19.86
CA GLU A 45 -14.60 -7.63 19.63
C GLU A 45 -13.91 -6.24 19.67
N ALA A 46 -14.48 -5.23 18.99
CA ALA A 46 -13.98 -3.86 19.08
C ALA A 46 -14.03 -3.29 20.50
N GLU A 47 -15.13 -3.55 21.22
CA GLU A 47 -15.31 -3.11 22.60
C GLU A 47 -14.32 -3.78 23.55
N ALA A 48 -14.06 -5.08 23.36
CA ALA A 48 -13.06 -5.82 24.13
C ALA A 48 -11.63 -5.30 23.88
N ALA A 49 -11.32 -4.91 22.64
CA ALA A 49 -10.05 -4.31 22.27
C ALA A 49 -9.93 -2.82 22.67
N GLY A 50 -11.05 -2.17 22.98
CA GLY A 50 -11.11 -0.73 23.27
C GLY A 50 -10.73 0.14 22.07
N LEU A 51 -10.93 -0.36 20.84
CA LEU A 51 -10.57 0.30 19.60
C LEU A 51 -11.82 0.76 18.83
N ASP A 52 -11.67 1.86 18.07
CA ASP A 52 -12.68 2.29 17.11
C ASP A 52 -12.79 1.25 15.96
N PRO A 53 -14.00 0.88 15.52
CA PRO A 53 -14.18 -0.15 14.49
C PRO A 53 -13.55 0.20 13.15
N THR A 54 -13.43 1.48 12.79
CA THR A 54 -12.72 1.89 11.57
C THR A 54 -11.21 1.67 11.71
N THR A 55 -10.67 1.86 12.92
CA THR A 55 -9.26 1.61 13.22
C THR A 55 -8.94 0.12 13.27
N MET A 56 -9.87 -0.69 13.81
CA MET A 56 -9.67 -2.12 14.00
C MET A 56 -9.94 -2.95 12.74
N PHE A 57 -11.03 -2.65 12.03
CA PHE A 57 -11.52 -3.46 10.91
C PHE A 57 -11.51 -2.72 9.57
N GLY A 58 -11.15 -1.43 9.56
CA GLY A 58 -11.24 -0.60 8.36
C GLY A 58 -12.67 -0.20 8.01
N PRO A 59 -12.95 0.24 6.77
CA PRO A 59 -14.29 0.63 6.34
C PRO A 59 -15.30 -0.54 6.38
N ALA A 60 -16.49 -0.29 6.93
CA ALA A 60 -17.54 -1.29 7.11
C ALA A 60 -17.90 -2.09 5.84
N VAL A 61 -17.93 -1.42 4.67
CA VAL A 61 -18.22 -2.04 3.37
C VAL A 61 -17.20 -3.12 2.99
N LEU A 62 -15.92 -2.89 3.33
CA LEU A 62 -14.83 -3.82 3.01
C LEU A 62 -14.82 -5.00 3.97
N TYR A 63 -15.01 -4.73 5.26
CA TYR A 63 -15.14 -5.77 6.28
C TYR A 63 -16.38 -6.66 6.05
N ALA A 64 -17.51 -6.07 5.65
CA ALA A 64 -18.72 -6.82 5.28
C ALA A 64 -18.47 -7.82 4.14
N ARG A 65 -17.63 -7.46 3.16
CA ARG A 65 -17.27 -8.35 2.05
C ARG A 65 -16.50 -9.57 2.54
N GLU A 66 -15.54 -9.37 3.44
CA GLU A 66 -14.71 -10.43 4.01
C GLU A 66 -15.54 -11.36 4.89
N LEU A 67 -16.28 -10.79 5.84
CA LEU A 67 -17.12 -11.53 6.76
C LEU A 67 -18.21 -12.33 6.03
N ALA A 68 -18.81 -11.75 4.98
CA ALA A 68 -19.75 -12.46 4.13
C ALA A 68 -19.10 -13.60 3.31
N SER A 69 -17.82 -13.49 2.93
CA SER A 69 -17.11 -14.59 2.26
C SER A 69 -16.79 -15.71 3.25
N ALA A 70 -16.21 -15.38 4.40
CA ALA A 70 -15.85 -16.33 5.44
C ALA A 70 -17.06 -17.14 5.94
N LEU A 71 -18.19 -16.46 6.16
CA LEU A 71 -19.45 -17.08 6.59
C LEU A 71 -20.08 -17.97 5.52
N ARG A 72 -19.82 -17.72 4.22
CA ARG A 72 -20.28 -18.60 3.12
C ARG A 72 -19.40 -19.82 2.93
N ASP A 73 -18.10 -19.68 3.18
CA ASP A 73 -17.12 -20.75 3.02
C ASP A 73 -16.99 -21.65 4.27
N GLY A 74 -17.73 -21.34 5.34
CA GLY A 74 -17.75 -22.13 6.58
C GLY A 74 -16.45 -22.06 7.38
N VAL A 75 -15.58 -21.09 7.10
CA VAL A 75 -14.31 -20.88 7.81
C VAL A 75 -14.53 -19.83 8.89
N ALA A 76 -14.43 -20.24 10.15
CA ALA A 76 -14.47 -19.34 11.30
C ALA A 76 -13.32 -18.31 11.23
N PRO A 77 -13.51 -17.06 11.69
CA PRO A 77 -12.46 -16.05 11.67
C PRO A 77 -11.27 -16.49 12.53
N LEU A 78 -10.07 -16.36 11.97
CA LEU A 78 -8.81 -16.70 12.60
C LEU A 78 -8.46 -15.68 13.68
N HIS A 79 -8.55 -16.07 14.96
CA HIS A 79 -7.58 -15.70 16.00
C HIS A 79 -7.72 -16.56 17.26
N GLU A 80 -6.69 -17.36 17.57
CA GLU A 80 -6.21 -17.56 18.94
C GLU A 80 -4.68 -17.51 18.91
N PRO A 81 -4.01 -16.76 19.81
CA PRO A 81 -2.58 -16.80 19.97
C PRO A 81 -2.20 -18.07 20.74
N ARG A 82 -1.45 -18.98 20.11
CA ARG A 82 -0.82 -20.10 20.83
C ARG A 82 0.56 -19.66 21.31
N ASP A 83 0.65 -19.38 22.59
CA ASP A 83 1.90 -19.31 23.34
C ASP A 83 2.67 -20.63 23.22
N GLY A 84 3.98 -20.53 22.93
CA GLY A 84 4.91 -21.65 22.98
C GLY A 84 5.84 -21.71 21.76
N ALA A 85 7.01 -21.08 21.88
CA ALA A 85 8.10 -21.25 20.93
C ALA A 85 8.48 -22.74 20.74
N PRO A 86 8.98 -23.10 19.56
CA PRO A 86 10.43 -23.22 19.43
C PRO A 86 10.97 -22.48 18.21
N GLY A 87 12.20 -21.98 18.32
CA GLY A 87 12.89 -21.29 17.22
C GLY A 87 13.05 -22.17 15.99
N PHE A 88 12.99 -21.55 14.82
CA PHE A 88 13.30 -22.19 13.55
C PHE A 88 14.28 -21.35 12.74
N HIS A 89 15.41 -22.00 12.45
CA HIS A 89 16.41 -21.60 11.47
C HIS A 89 15.78 -21.38 10.09
N GLU A 90 16.32 -20.42 9.34
CA GLU A 90 16.14 -20.31 7.89
C GLU A 90 16.41 -21.69 7.24
N PRO A 91 15.49 -22.23 6.42
CA PRO A 91 15.81 -23.38 5.59
C PRO A 91 16.79 -22.94 4.51
N SER A 92 18.08 -23.22 4.75
CA SER A 92 19.09 -23.33 3.70
C SER A 92 18.75 -24.57 2.87
N GLY A 93 17.96 -24.40 1.80
CA GLY A 93 17.57 -25.42 0.82
C GLY A 93 17.87 -24.96 -0.62
N PRO A 94 17.96 -25.89 -1.60
CA PRO A 94 18.81 -25.76 -2.78
C PRO A 94 18.34 -24.68 -3.76
N SER A 95 19.31 -24.06 -4.43
CA SER A 95 19.14 -23.02 -5.44
C SER A 95 18.03 -23.33 -6.44
N THR A 96 16.92 -22.60 -6.32
CA THR A 96 15.96 -22.40 -7.42
C THR A 96 16.75 -22.08 -8.70
N PRO A 97 16.46 -22.73 -9.84
CA PRO A 97 17.12 -22.36 -11.10
C PRO A 97 17.00 -20.84 -11.31
N PRO A 98 18.07 -20.17 -11.76
CA PRO A 98 18.05 -18.72 -11.86
C PRO A 98 16.93 -18.29 -12.79
N ASP A 99 15.94 -17.59 -12.24
CA ASP A 99 14.86 -16.99 -13.00
C ASP A 99 15.47 -16.14 -14.13
N PRO A 100 15.20 -16.46 -15.41
CA PRO A 100 15.86 -15.85 -16.56
C PRO A 100 15.46 -14.38 -16.77
N ARG A 101 14.43 -13.88 -16.07
CA ARG A 101 13.95 -12.51 -16.24
C ARG A 101 15.00 -11.50 -15.75
N PRO A 102 15.27 -10.42 -16.51
CA PRO A 102 16.25 -9.40 -16.11
C PRO A 102 15.90 -8.75 -14.78
N VAL A 103 16.91 -8.50 -13.95
CA VAL A 103 16.76 -7.78 -12.67
C VAL A 103 16.67 -6.28 -12.94
N VAL A 104 15.62 -5.63 -12.44
CA VAL A 104 15.40 -4.18 -12.56
C VAL A 104 15.67 -3.42 -11.26
N LEU A 105 15.71 -4.12 -10.12
CA LEU A 105 16.12 -3.63 -8.81
C LEU A 105 16.86 -4.74 -8.04
N ARG A 106 18.00 -4.41 -7.42
CA ARG A 106 18.74 -5.26 -6.50
C ARG A 106 19.22 -4.44 -5.31
N LEU A 107 18.86 -4.90 -4.13
CA LEU A 107 19.36 -4.41 -2.85
C LEU A 107 20.26 -5.51 -2.25
N THR A 108 21.46 -5.12 -1.80
CA THR A 108 22.39 -6.02 -1.10
C THR A 108 22.79 -5.38 0.21
N ASP A 109 22.35 -5.96 1.33
CA ASP A 109 22.61 -5.53 2.72
C ASP A 109 22.39 -4.02 2.96
N VAL A 110 21.30 -3.50 2.39
CA VAL A 110 21.00 -2.07 2.42
C VAL A 110 20.58 -1.65 3.83
N GLY A 111 21.34 -0.70 4.37
CA GLY A 111 21.00 0.02 5.59
C GLY A 111 20.65 1.48 5.27
N ALA A 112 19.82 2.10 6.11
CA ALA A 112 19.48 3.51 5.98
C ALA A 112 19.23 4.17 7.34
N ARG A 113 19.56 5.46 7.42
CA ARG A 113 19.41 6.27 8.64
C ARG A 113 18.70 7.58 8.31
N ARG A 114 17.89 8.08 9.24
CA ARG A 114 17.38 9.46 9.22
C ARG A 114 18.03 10.23 10.36
N GLY A 115 18.94 11.14 10.00
CA GLY A 115 19.82 11.77 10.97
C GLY A 115 20.61 10.71 11.75
N ARG A 116 20.46 10.71 13.08
CA ARG A 116 21.13 9.72 13.94
C ARG A 116 20.35 8.42 14.13
N ARG A 117 19.11 8.30 13.67
CA ARG A 117 18.26 7.13 13.91
C ARG A 117 18.42 6.09 12.78
N PRO A 118 18.82 4.84 13.07
CA PRO A 118 18.73 3.76 12.09
C PRO A 118 17.27 3.43 11.79
N VAL A 119 16.95 3.23 10.51
CA VAL A 119 15.60 2.91 10.04
C VAL A 119 15.57 1.58 9.29
N LEU A 120 16.62 1.28 8.49
CA LEU A 120 16.79 0.00 7.81
C LEU A 120 18.13 -0.61 8.20
N GLY A 121 18.19 -1.94 8.33
CA GLY A 121 19.41 -2.68 8.58
C GLY A 121 19.46 -3.97 7.77
N GLY A 122 20.41 -4.07 6.84
CA GLY A 122 20.71 -5.33 6.13
C GLY A 122 19.61 -5.81 5.17
N VAL A 123 18.87 -4.91 4.52
CA VAL A 123 17.79 -5.31 3.61
C VAL A 123 18.35 -5.80 2.27
N SER A 124 18.07 -7.06 1.94
CA SER A 124 18.45 -7.69 0.67
C SER A 124 17.20 -8.16 -0.07
N LEU A 125 16.96 -7.65 -1.28
CA LEU A 125 15.85 -8.07 -2.14
C LEU A 125 16.17 -7.83 -3.61
N THR A 126 15.41 -8.47 -4.49
CA THR A 126 15.51 -8.27 -5.95
C THR A 126 14.11 -8.10 -6.53
N VAL A 127 13.97 -7.31 -7.58
CA VAL A 127 12.76 -7.23 -8.41
C VAL A 127 13.17 -7.46 -9.85
N ARG A 128 12.49 -8.37 -10.53
CA ARG A 128 12.69 -8.68 -11.94
C ARG A 128 11.64 -8.03 -12.83
N ARG A 129 11.92 -7.97 -14.13
CA ARG A 129 10.93 -7.59 -15.14
C ARG A 129 9.70 -8.50 -15.04
N GLY A 130 8.51 -7.91 -15.07
CA GLY A 130 7.25 -8.65 -15.00
C GLY A 130 7.05 -9.36 -13.66
N GLU A 131 7.54 -8.76 -12.57
CA GLU A 131 7.36 -9.25 -11.20
C GLU A 131 6.77 -8.11 -10.35
N VAL A 132 5.76 -8.43 -9.56
CA VAL A 132 5.22 -7.57 -8.50
C VAL A 132 5.69 -8.09 -7.16
N VAL A 133 6.49 -7.30 -6.45
CA VAL A 133 6.97 -7.60 -5.10
C VAL A 133 6.29 -6.68 -4.11
N ALA A 134 5.57 -7.25 -3.15
CA ALA A 134 5.02 -6.49 -2.02
C ALA A 134 6.02 -6.43 -0.87
N VAL A 135 6.16 -5.26 -0.27
CA VAL A 135 6.88 -5.03 0.98
C VAL A 135 5.87 -4.72 2.08
N VAL A 136 5.81 -5.60 3.07
CA VAL A 136 4.92 -5.52 4.22
C VAL A 136 5.70 -5.31 5.51
N GLY A 137 5.02 -4.94 6.59
CA GLY A 137 5.62 -4.78 7.92
C GLY A 137 4.90 -3.73 8.75
N ALA A 138 5.19 -3.71 10.05
CA ALA A 138 4.54 -2.81 11.00
C ALA A 138 4.73 -1.32 10.66
N ASN A 139 3.87 -0.46 11.24
CA ASN A 139 4.07 0.98 11.15
C ASN A 139 5.41 1.37 11.78
N GLY A 140 6.21 2.12 11.02
CA GLY A 140 7.57 2.48 11.43
C GLY A 140 8.67 1.46 11.12
N ALA A 141 8.36 0.32 10.47
CA ALA A 141 9.35 -0.66 9.99
C ALA A 141 10.26 -0.13 8.86
N GLY A 142 10.00 1.09 8.36
CA GLY A 142 10.87 1.73 7.36
C GLY A 142 10.45 1.50 5.91
N LYS A 143 9.24 1.00 5.63
CA LYS A 143 8.73 0.73 4.27
C LYS A 143 8.89 1.92 3.31
N SER A 144 8.35 3.09 3.64
CA SER A 144 8.53 4.31 2.84
C SER A 144 9.99 4.76 2.77
N THR A 145 10.79 4.48 3.79
CA THR A 145 12.23 4.77 3.79
C THR A 145 12.98 3.87 2.80
N LEU A 146 12.57 2.61 2.66
CA LEU A 146 13.10 1.68 1.67
C LEU A 146 12.82 2.18 0.24
N LEU A 147 11.58 2.60 -0.04
CA LEU A 147 11.25 3.14 -1.36
C LEU A 147 12.00 4.43 -1.68
N GLN A 148 12.19 5.32 -0.69
CA GLN A 148 13.01 6.52 -0.89
C GLN A 148 14.48 6.19 -1.17
N VAL A 149 15.03 5.14 -0.55
CA VAL A 149 16.38 4.64 -0.88
C VAL A 149 16.42 4.08 -2.30
N CYS A 150 15.43 3.28 -2.69
CA CYS A 150 15.32 2.75 -4.05
C CYS A 150 15.20 3.87 -5.09
N ALA A 151 14.40 4.90 -4.81
CA ALA A 151 14.22 6.06 -5.68
C ALA A 151 15.48 6.94 -5.77
N GLY A 152 16.41 6.82 -4.80
CA GLY A 152 17.59 7.67 -4.68
C GLY A 152 17.33 9.01 -3.98
N LEU A 153 16.18 9.16 -3.33
CA LEU A 153 15.83 10.33 -2.52
C LEU A 153 16.48 10.29 -1.13
N LEU A 154 16.84 9.10 -0.65
CA LEU A 154 17.60 8.90 0.56
C LEU A 154 18.84 8.04 0.27
N ARG A 155 20.00 8.48 0.74
CA ARG A 155 21.24 7.71 0.56
C ARG A 155 21.27 6.51 1.50
N ALA A 156 21.61 5.34 0.98
CA ALA A 156 21.92 4.16 1.79
C ALA A 156 23.15 4.42 2.68
N SER A 157 23.07 4.04 3.95
CA SER A 157 24.20 4.13 4.90
C SER A 157 25.16 2.94 4.80
N SER A 158 24.70 1.83 4.22
CA SER A 158 25.46 0.61 3.96
C SER A 158 24.82 -0.16 2.82
N GLY A 159 25.54 -1.13 2.27
CA GLY A 159 25.04 -1.99 1.19
C GLY A 159 25.02 -1.29 -0.17
N THR A 160 24.42 -1.95 -1.16
CA THR A 160 24.32 -1.46 -2.55
C THR A 160 22.89 -1.46 -3.05
N VAL A 161 22.56 -0.44 -3.84
CA VAL A 161 21.29 -0.28 -4.54
C VAL A 161 21.59 -0.19 -6.03
N GLU A 162 21.19 -1.20 -6.78
CA GLU A 162 21.30 -1.23 -8.24
C GLU A 162 19.89 -1.23 -8.82
N ARG A 163 19.59 -0.27 -9.70
CA ARG A 163 18.28 -0.19 -10.36
C ARG A 163 18.41 0.27 -11.80
N THR A 164 17.39 -0.03 -12.59
CA THR A 164 17.22 0.56 -13.93
C THR A 164 17.18 2.10 -13.85
N ALA A 165 17.65 2.75 -14.92
CA ALA A 165 17.60 4.20 -15.06
C ALA A 165 16.16 4.70 -15.27
N ARG A 166 15.31 3.90 -15.94
CA ARG A 166 13.92 4.25 -16.24
C ARG A 166 13.00 3.67 -15.17
N PHE A 167 12.70 4.45 -14.14
CA PHE A 167 11.81 4.05 -13.06
C PHE A 167 10.82 5.17 -12.73
N GLY A 168 9.64 4.78 -12.24
CA GLY A 168 8.63 5.66 -11.70
C GLY A 168 8.51 5.52 -10.19
N TYR A 169 8.19 6.60 -9.49
CA TYR A 169 7.94 6.59 -8.05
C TYR A 169 6.65 7.34 -7.72
N ALA A 170 5.69 6.63 -7.11
CA ALA A 170 4.47 7.18 -6.54
C ALA A 170 4.58 7.16 -5.01
N PRO A 171 4.85 8.31 -4.36
CA PRO A 171 4.91 8.41 -2.91
C PRO A 171 3.51 8.39 -2.27
N GLN A 172 3.45 8.17 -0.96
CA GLN A 172 2.22 8.07 -0.19
C GLN A 172 1.39 9.37 -0.24
N LEU A 173 1.96 10.54 0.10
CA LEU A 173 1.38 11.89 -0.03
C LEU A 173 2.51 12.97 -0.09
N ASP A 174 2.15 14.23 -0.38
CA ASP A 174 3.00 15.44 -0.32
C ASP A 174 4.08 15.65 -1.42
N ALA A 175 4.01 14.96 -2.56
CA ALA A 175 4.98 15.15 -3.66
C ALA A 175 4.55 16.14 -4.74
N LEU A 176 3.28 16.54 -4.77
CA LEU A 176 2.75 17.42 -5.80
C LEU A 176 2.99 18.89 -5.44
N ALA A 177 3.30 19.71 -6.44
CA ALA A 177 3.39 21.15 -6.28
C ALA A 177 1.97 21.74 -6.25
N PRO A 178 1.48 22.27 -5.12
CA PRO A 178 0.06 22.58 -4.95
C PRO A 178 -0.45 23.66 -5.90
N LEU A 179 0.45 24.52 -6.39
CA LEU A 179 0.12 25.61 -7.32
C LEU A 179 0.12 25.18 -8.79
N LEU A 180 0.74 24.05 -9.13
CA LEU A 180 0.73 23.55 -10.50
C LEU A 180 -0.59 22.83 -10.79
N THR A 181 -1.08 23.03 -12.00
CA THR A 181 -2.23 22.32 -12.56
C THR A 181 -1.90 20.86 -12.87
N VAL A 182 -2.94 20.04 -13.09
CA VAL A 182 -2.78 18.65 -13.53
C VAL A 182 -1.97 18.60 -14.83
N ASP A 183 -2.31 19.42 -15.82
CA ASP A 183 -1.62 19.44 -17.11
C ASP A 183 -0.17 19.92 -16.99
N GLU A 184 0.10 20.86 -16.08
CA GLU A 184 1.47 21.31 -15.81
C GLU A 184 2.33 20.22 -15.17
N HIS A 185 1.79 19.43 -14.24
CA HIS A 185 2.50 18.26 -13.70
C HIS A 185 2.82 17.25 -14.80
N LEU A 186 1.83 16.92 -15.64
CA LEU A 186 2.00 15.96 -16.74
C LEU A 186 3.04 16.45 -17.76
N ARG A 187 3.04 17.75 -18.08
CA ARG A 187 4.10 18.34 -18.94
C ARG A 187 5.46 18.30 -18.27
N LEU A 188 5.56 18.65 -16.99
CA LEU A 188 6.81 18.70 -16.24
C LEU A 188 7.47 17.32 -16.19
N PHE A 189 6.74 16.29 -15.79
CA PHE A 189 7.26 14.92 -15.74
C PHE A 189 7.55 14.35 -17.13
N GLY A 190 6.71 14.70 -18.12
CA GLY A 190 6.97 14.36 -19.51
C GLY A 190 8.28 14.91 -20.05
N ALA A 191 8.62 16.16 -19.71
CA ALA A 191 9.84 16.82 -20.15
C ALA A 191 11.10 16.14 -19.60
N VAL A 192 11.06 15.64 -18.36
CA VAL A 192 12.17 14.89 -17.75
C VAL A 192 12.51 13.63 -18.55
N SER A 193 11.50 12.99 -19.12
CA SER A 193 11.62 11.81 -19.99
C SER A 193 11.91 12.13 -21.46
N GLY A 194 11.98 13.40 -21.84
CA GLY A 194 12.10 13.81 -23.25
C GLY A 194 10.81 13.59 -24.08
N ALA A 195 9.66 13.38 -23.43
CA ALA A 195 8.37 13.28 -24.10
C ALA A 195 7.81 14.68 -24.41
N GLY A 196 7.14 14.81 -25.56
CA GLY A 196 6.49 16.07 -25.95
C GLY A 196 5.27 16.37 -25.07
N GLY A 197 5.12 17.61 -24.61
CA GLY A 197 4.11 17.99 -23.61
C GLY A 197 2.66 17.59 -23.95
N ALA A 198 2.26 17.69 -25.22
CA ALA A 198 0.93 17.25 -25.65
C ALA A 198 0.73 15.72 -25.49
N ARG A 199 1.77 14.94 -25.81
CA ARG A 199 1.77 13.48 -25.62
C ARG A 199 1.65 13.15 -24.15
N SER A 200 2.45 13.79 -23.31
CA SER A 200 2.45 13.57 -21.86
C SER A 200 1.10 13.88 -21.23
N ILE A 201 0.47 15.01 -21.59
CA ILE A 201 -0.90 15.31 -21.13
C ILE A 201 -1.87 14.22 -21.58
N SER A 202 -1.86 13.86 -22.87
CA SER A 202 -2.78 12.85 -23.40
C SER A 202 -2.61 11.49 -22.71
N THR A 203 -1.37 11.07 -22.43
CA THR A 203 -1.08 9.81 -21.74
C THR A 203 -1.49 9.88 -20.28
N GLY A 204 -1.18 10.98 -19.60
CA GLY A 204 -1.61 11.21 -18.22
C GLY A 204 -3.12 11.16 -18.07
N HIS A 205 -3.86 11.88 -18.92
CA HIS A 205 -5.33 11.85 -18.89
C HIS A 205 -5.88 10.43 -19.07
N ARG A 206 -5.33 9.64 -20.01
CA ARG A 206 -5.73 8.23 -20.17
C ARG A 206 -5.46 7.38 -18.92
N LEU A 207 -4.33 7.59 -18.25
CA LEU A 207 -4.00 6.88 -17.01
C LEU A 207 -4.96 7.27 -15.88
N LEU A 208 -5.26 8.56 -15.73
CA LEU A 208 -6.19 9.07 -14.72
C LEU A 208 -7.61 8.55 -14.95
N SER A 209 -8.07 8.50 -16.21
CA SER A 209 -9.37 7.94 -16.55
C SER A 209 -9.46 6.45 -16.23
N ARG A 210 -8.37 5.69 -16.39
CA ARG A 210 -8.31 4.29 -15.96
C ARG A 210 -8.33 4.10 -14.45
N LEU A 211 -8.00 5.14 -13.67
CA LEU A 211 -8.15 5.18 -12.21
C LEU A 211 -9.52 5.74 -11.78
N GLY A 212 -10.50 5.72 -12.69
CA GLY A 212 -11.84 6.22 -12.43
C GLY A 212 -11.92 7.74 -12.23
N TRP A 213 -10.97 8.53 -12.74
CA TRP A 213 -11.01 9.99 -12.66
C TRP A 213 -10.83 10.67 -14.02
N THR A 214 -11.80 11.48 -14.42
CA THR A 214 -11.68 12.33 -15.61
C THR A 214 -11.13 13.70 -15.17
N PRO A 215 -9.87 14.04 -15.52
CA PRO A 215 -9.24 15.25 -15.00
C PRO A 215 -9.73 16.51 -15.71
N GLU A 216 -9.97 17.57 -14.93
CA GLU A 216 -9.99 18.94 -15.44
C GLU A 216 -8.54 19.47 -15.46
N GLY A 217 -7.93 19.52 -16.63
CA GLY A 217 -6.48 19.82 -16.78
C GLY A 217 -6.01 21.12 -16.14
N SER A 218 -6.89 22.14 -16.05
CA SER A 218 -6.62 23.46 -15.47
C SER A 218 -6.77 23.52 -13.95
N ARG A 219 -7.20 22.44 -13.29
CA ARG A 219 -7.35 22.41 -11.84
C ARG A 219 -5.99 22.24 -11.17
N THR A 220 -5.73 23.00 -10.12
CA THR A 220 -4.48 22.92 -9.34
C THR A 220 -4.46 21.67 -8.47
N ALA A 221 -3.28 21.08 -8.29
CA ALA A 221 -3.11 19.89 -7.45
C ALA A 221 -3.56 20.13 -6.00
N GLY A 222 -3.34 21.34 -5.46
CA GLY A 222 -3.79 21.71 -4.11
C GLY A 222 -5.32 21.77 -3.95
N ALA A 223 -6.08 21.86 -5.05
CA ALA A 223 -7.54 21.86 -5.02
C ALA A 223 -8.16 20.46 -5.21
N LEU A 224 -7.32 19.42 -5.34
CA LEU A 224 -7.75 18.02 -5.48
C LEU A 224 -7.91 17.36 -4.11
N SER A 225 -8.83 16.39 -3.99
CA SER A 225 -8.91 15.54 -2.80
C SER A 225 -7.65 14.68 -2.67
N GLY A 226 -7.31 14.22 -1.46
CA GLY A 226 -6.14 13.37 -1.23
C GLY A 226 -6.11 12.13 -2.14
N GLY A 227 -7.23 11.44 -2.31
CA GLY A 227 -7.34 10.32 -3.26
C GLY A 227 -7.09 10.73 -4.71
N THR A 228 -7.56 11.91 -5.14
CA THR A 228 -7.32 12.39 -6.51
C THR A 228 -5.86 12.83 -6.71
N GLN A 229 -5.23 13.41 -5.69
CA GLN A 229 -3.79 13.67 -5.67
C GLN A 229 -3.01 12.35 -5.79
N GLN A 230 -3.45 11.29 -5.11
CA GLN A 230 -2.79 10.00 -5.20
C GLN A 230 -2.97 9.33 -6.57
N LYS A 231 -4.14 9.47 -7.21
CA LYS A 231 -4.33 9.09 -8.63
C LYS A 231 -3.34 9.82 -9.54
N LEU A 232 -3.11 11.10 -9.30
CA LEU A 232 -2.12 11.89 -10.04
C LEU A 232 -0.69 11.39 -9.81
N ASN A 233 -0.28 11.10 -8.57
CA ASN A 233 1.03 10.52 -8.27
C ASN A 233 1.26 9.19 -9.03
N VAL A 234 0.26 8.30 -9.03
CA VAL A 234 0.32 7.02 -9.74
C VAL A 234 0.45 7.23 -11.25
N ALA A 235 -0.33 8.14 -11.83
CA ALA A 235 -0.25 8.44 -13.27
C ALA A 235 1.11 9.06 -13.66
N LEU A 236 1.67 9.95 -12.81
CA LEU A 236 2.98 10.55 -13.04
C LEU A 236 4.10 9.51 -12.99
N ALA A 237 4.04 8.57 -12.04
CA ALA A 237 5.02 7.48 -11.94
C ALA A 237 5.04 6.60 -13.21
N GLN A 238 3.88 6.34 -13.82
CA GLN A 238 3.77 5.51 -15.02
C GLN A 238 3.94 6.27 -16.34
N LEU A 239 4.00 7.61 -16.33
CA LEU A 239 3.77 8.46 -17.49
C LEU A 239 4.62 8.11 -18.73
N ASP A 240 5.86 7.67 -18.52
CA ASP A 240 6.83 7.32 -19.56
C ASP A 240 7.09 5.82 -19.70
N SER A 241 6.17 4.98 -19.22
CA SER A 241 6.27 3.51 -19.30
C SER A 241 7.61 2.98 -18.76
N PRO A 242 7.91 3.23 -17.47
CA PRO A 242 9.18 2.83 -16.85
C PRO A 242 9.34 1.30 -16.81
N ASP A 243 10.59 0.86 -16.63
CA ASP A 243 10.89 -0.57 -16.44
C ASP A 243 10.71 -1.03 -14.99
N LEU A 244 10.62 -0.08 -14.05
CA LEU A 244 10.41 -0.29 -12.63
C LEU A 244 9.44 0.74 -12.07
N LEU A 245 8.45 0.31 -11.30
CA LEU A 245 7.57 1.16 -10.51
C LEU A 245 7.81 0.95 -9.03
N LEU A 246 7.91 2.05 -8.29
CA LEU A 246 8.02 2.09 -6.84
C LEU A 246 6.73 2.75 -6.31
N LEU A 247 5.90 2.01 -5.59
CA LEU A 247 4.57 2.47 -5.18
C LEU A 247 4.46 2.43 -3.65
N ASP A 248 4.30 3.59 -3.02
CA ASP A 248 4.18 3.73 -1.57
C ASP A 248 2.72 3.97 -1.20
N GLU A 249 2.03 2.92 -0.73
CA GLU A 249 0.59 2.95 -0.40
C GLU A 249 -0.26 3.65 -1.49
N PRO A 250 -0.20 3.19 -2.76
CA PRO A 250 -0.75 3.88 -3.93
C PRO A 250 -2.28 4.01 -3.93
N TYR A 251 -2.96 3.30 -3.03
CA TYR A 251 -4.42 3.27 -2.89
C TYR A 251 -4.95 4.21 -1.79
N GLN A 252 -4.08 4.98 -1.12
CA GLN A 252 -4.55 5.86 -0.04
C GLN A 252 -5.59 6.87 -0.54
N GLY A 253 -6.77 6.87 0.10
CA GLY A 253 -7.88 7.74 -0.24
C GLY A 253 -8.68 7.30 -1.47
N PHE A 254 -8.46 6.08 -1.99
CA PHE A 254 -9.26 5.51 -3.07
C PHE A 254 -10.56 4.90 -2.52
N ASP A 255 -11.62 4.98 -3.32
CA ASP A 255 -12.81 4.15 -3.12
C ASP A 255 -12.58 2.71 -3.63
N ALA A 256 -13.55 1.82 -3.42
CA ALA A 256 -13.43 0.40 -3.77
C ALA A 256 -13.24 0.16 -5.28
N LEU A 257 -13.83 1.00 -6.14
CA LEU A 257 -13.70 0.86 -7.59
C LEU A 257 -12.32 1.31 -8.05
N ALA A 258 -11.86 2.47 -7.58
CA ALA A 258 -10.53 2.98 -7.86
C ALA A 258 -9.42 2.03 -7.35
N TYR A 259 -9.69 1.29 -6.27
CA TYR A 259 -8.81 0.23 -5.78
C TYR A 259 -8.65 -0.91 -6.80
N GLU A 260 -9.78 -1.41 -7.34
CA GLU A 260 -9.79 -2.47 -8.34
C GLU A 260 -9.14 -2.01 -9.66
N ASP A 261 -9.43 -0.77 -10.08
CA ASP A 261 -8.82 -0.11 -11.23
C ASP A 261 -7.28 -0.03 -11.11
N LEU A 262 -6.78 0.29 -9.92
CA LEU A 262 -5.34 0.33 -9.64
C LEU A 262 -4.70 -1.05 -9.78
N TRP A 263 -5.33 -2.09 -9.24
CA TRP A 263 -4.83 -3.46 -9.38
C TRP A 263 -4.82 -3.94 -10.82
N ALA A 264 -5.87 -3.63 -11.59
CA ALA A 264 -5.90 -3.91 -13.02
C ALA A 264 -4.75 -3.21 -13.77
N LEU A 265 -4.39 -1.98 -13.37
CA LEU A 265 -3.22 -1.29 -13.89
C LEU A 265 -1.90 -1.95 -13.48
N ILE A 266 -1.73 -2.33 -12.22
CA ILE A 266 -0.53 -3.02 -11.73
C ILE A 266 -0.32 -4.33 -12.49
N SER A 267 -1.37 -5.14 -12.66
CA SER A 267 -1.31 -6.36 -13.47
C SER A 267 -0.93 -6.06 -14.92
N ALA A 268 -1.53 -5.05 -15.54
CA ALA A 268 -1.18 -4.66 -16.91
C ALA A 268 0.28 -4.21 -17.05
N TRP A 269 0.83 -3.50 -16.05
CA TRP A 269 2.24 -3.09 -16.05
C TRP A 269 3.18 -4.29 -15.92
N ARG A 270 2.88 -5.21 -14.99
CA ARG A 270 3.59 -6.49 -14.84
C ARG A 270 3.60 -7.27 -16.15
N ASP A 271 2.45 -7.43 -16.78
CA ASP A 271 2.31 -8.19 -18.03
C ASP A 271 3.02 -7.52 -19.21
N SER A 272 3.16 -6.19 -19.19
CA SER A 272 3.99 -5.44 -20.14
C SER A 272 5.51 -5.55 -19.86
N GLY A 273 5.89 -6.25 -18.79
CA GLY A 273 7.28 -6.52 -18.41
C GLY A 273 7.92 -5.48 -17.49
N ALA A 274 7.15 -4.58 -16.88
CA ALA A 274 7.65 -3.71 -15.81
C ALA A 274 7.80 -4.51 -14.50
N GLY A 275 8.85 -4.23 -13.71
CA GLY A 275 8.90 -4.67 -12.32
C GLY A 275 8.15 -3.69 -11.43
N VAL A 276 7.48 -4.17 -10.38
CA VAL A 276 6.74 -3.34 -9.42
C VAL A 276 7.20 -3.69 -8.02
N LEU A 277 7.65 -2.68 -7.26
CA LEU A 277 7.87 -2.78 -5.82
C LEU A 277 6.78 -1.96 -5.14
N LEU A 278 5.89 -2.65 -4.44
CA LEU A 278 4.72 -2.07 -3.78
C LEU A 278 4.91 -2.14 -2.27
N VAL A 279 4.87 -1.00 -1.58
CA VAL A 279 4.69 -0.95 -0.13
C VAL A 279 3.21 -0.94 0.17
N THR A 280 2.77 -1.89 1.00
CA THR A 280 1.40 -2.02 1.45
C THR A 280 1.36 -2.45 2.91
N HIS A 281 0.40 -1.93 3.66
CA HIS A 281 0.03 -2.44 4.98
C HIS A 281 -1.15 -3.43 4.91
N LEU A 282 -1.75 -3.58 3.73
CA LEU A 282 -2.87 -4.49 3.48
C LEU A 282 -2.30 -5.86 3.07
N LEU A 283 -2.37 -6.81 4.00
CA LEU A 283 -2.03 -8.23 3.79
C LEU A 283 -3.07 -8.96 2.90
N ARG A 284 -4.15 -8.28 2.54
CA ARG A 284 -5.32 -8.84 1.83
C ARG A 284 -5.07 -9.20 0.36
N ASP A 285 -4.04 -8.63 -0.26
CA ASP A 285 -3.77 -8.78 -1.71
C ASP A 285 -2.43 -9.48 -1.99
N ILE A 286 -1.98 -10.31 -1.05
CA ILE A 286 -0.78 -11.15 -1.21
C ILE A 286 -0.93 -12.07 -2.43
N ASP A 287 -2.14 -12.51 -2.75
CA ASP A 287 -2.40 -13.37 -3.92
C ASP A 287 -2.26 -12.64 -5.27
N LEU A 288 -2.28 -11.30 -5.27
CA LEU A 288 -2.13 -10.48 -6.48
C LEU A 288 -0.66 -10.15 -6.77
N VAL A 289 0.26 -10.53 -5.89
CA VAL A 289 1.70 -10.27 -6.04
C VAL A 289 2.48 -11.56 -6.24
N ASP A 290 3.62 -11.47 -6.92
CA ASP A 290 4.48 -12.62 -7.18
C ASP A 290 5.26 -13.04 -5.93
N ARG A 291 5.57 -12.08 -5.06
CA ARG A 291 6.38 -12.30 -3.86
C ARG A 291 6.11 -11.25 -2.80
N VAL A 292 6.14 -11.68 -1.54
CA VAL A 292 6.05 -10.82 -0.36
C VAL A 292 7.40 -10.80 0.35
N VAL A 293 7.84 -9.62 0.76
CA VAL A 293 9.01 -9.39 1.60
C VAL A 293 8.56 -8.65 2.84
N GLU A 294 8.77 -9.22 4.01
CA GLU A 294 8.47 -8.57 5.28
C GLU A 294 9.68 -7.79 5.77
N LEU A 295 9.48 -6.51 6.13
CA LEU A 295 10.47 -5.75 6.87
C LEU A 295 10.34 -6.02 8.36
N PRO A 296 11.44 -6.36 9.05
CA PRO A 296 11.41 -6.60 10.48
C PRO A 296 10.95 -5.35 11.24
N ALA A 297 10.25 -5.58 12.35
CA ALA A 297 9.90 -4.50 13.26
C ALA A 297 11.18 -3.79 13.75
N PRO A 298 11.15 -2.47 13.94
CA PRO A 298 12.32 -1.76 14.43
C PRO A 298 12.68 -2.30 15.81
N GLU A 299 13.91 -2.78 15.98
CA GLU A 299 14.43 -3.16 17.29
C GLU A 299 14.22 -1.97 18.24
N ARG A 300 13.44 -2.16 19.30
CA ARG A 300 13.38 -1.20 20.39
C ARG A 300 14.80 -1.15 20.93
N ALA A 301 15.49 -0.02 20.73
CA ALA A 301 16.77 0.22 21.37
C ALA A 301 16.57 -0.06 22.87
N SER A 302 17.18 -1.15 23.34
CA SER A 302 17.15 -1.59 24.71
C SER A 302 17.55 -0.40 25.58
N LYS A 303 16.61 0.13 26.35
CA LYS A 303 16.91 1.05 27.46
C LYS A 303 17.51 0.24 28.61
N GLU A 304 18.68 -0.34 28.39
CA GLU A 304 19.53 -0.91 29.43
C GLU A 304 20.98 -0.56 29.11
N ALA A 305 21.36 0.66 29.51
CA ALA A 305 22.72 1.04 29.88
C ALA A 305 22.72 2.52 30.30
N ALA A 306 22.25 2.79 31.53
CA ALA A 306 22.71 3.85 32.42
C ALA A 306 22.01 3.68 33.78
#